data_AF-A0A2S6CYH3-F1
#
_entry.id   AF-A0A2S6CYH3-F1
#
_cell.length_a   1.000
_cell.length_b   1.000
_cell.length_c   1.000
_cell.angle_alpha   90.00
_cell.angle_beta   90.00
_cell.angle_gamma   90.00
#
_symmetry.space_group_name_H-M   'P 1'
#
loop_
_entity.id
_entity.type
_entity.pdbx_description
1 polymer ?
#
loop_
_entity_poly.entity_id
_entity_poly.type
_entity_poly.pdbx_seq_one_letter_code
_entity_poly.pdbx_strand_id
1 'polypeptide(L)' 'MNVPKKLPFLESICWQTADVYRFTPEEMLSRYERGWRYHDLFNNLEGEELDFLKNLAIRYKSWVQVAL' A
#
# COMPACT_ATOMS: atom_id res chain seq x y z
N MET A 1 -11.97 -8.05 -3.19
CA MET A 1 -11.03 -7.48 -2.20
C MET A 1 -11.74 -6.34 -1.52
N ASN A 2 -11.76 -6.35 -0.20
CA ASN A 2 -12.26 -5.24 0.58
C ASN A 2 -11.06 -4.34 0.89
N VAL A 3 -11.19 -3.03 0.67
CA VAL A 3 -10.14 -2.08 1.06
C VAL A 3 -10.26 -1.85 2.57
N PRO A 4 -9.17 -1.99 3.35
CA PRO A 4 -9.16 -1.66 4.77
C PRO A 4 -9.68 -0.25 5.05
N LYS A 5 -10.25 -0.04 6.23
CA LYS A 5 -10.73 1.29 6.66
C LYS A 5 -9.58 2.28 6.86
N LYS A 6 -8.38 1.78 7.13
CA LYS A 6 -7.18 2.58 7.32
C LYS A 6 -6.02 1.97 6.54
N LEU A 7 -5.27 2.84 5.87
CA LEU A 7 -4.03 2.50 5.17
C LEU A 7 -2.91 3.44 5.64
N PRO A 8 -2.46 3.32 6.90
CA PRO A 8 -1.49 4.26 7.50
C PRO A 8 -0.21 4.45 6.68
N PHE A 9 0.34 3.38 6.12
CA PHE A 9 1.52 3.46 5.29
C PHE A 9 1.23 4.17 3.97
N LEU A 10 0.14 3.82 3.28
CA LEU A 10 -0.28 4.48 2.05
C LEU A 10 -0.54 5.98 2.23
N GLU A 11 -1.22 6.34 3.32
CA GLU A 11 -1.48 7.72 3.73
C GLU A 11 -0.16 8.47 3.96
N SER A 12 0.81 7.83 4.61
CA SER A 12 2.12 8.42 4.90
C SER A 12 2.92 8.70 3.62
N ILE A 13 3.01 7.73 2.71
CA ILE A 13 3.73 7.90 1.43
C ILE A 13 2.99 8.82 0.44
N CYS A 14 1.67 9.00 0.61
CA CYS A 14 0.83 9.86 -0.22
C CYS A 14 0.33 11.12 0.51
N TRP A 15 1.11 11.68 1.43
CA TRP A 15 0.68 12.81 2.29
C TRP A 15 0.14 14.06 1.56
N GLN A 16 0.44 14.26 0.27
CA GLN A 16 -0.12 15.36 -0.55
C GLN A 16 -1.44 14.99 -1.25
N THR A 17 -1.88 13.74 -1.19
CA THR A 17 -3.10 13.26 -1.83
C THR A 17 -4.27 13.49 -0.90
N ALA A 18 -5.29 14.19 -1.38
CA ALA A 18 -6.47 14.53 -0.57
C ALA A 18 -7.24 13.30 -0.07
N ASP A 19 -7.30 12.23 -0.86
CA ASP A 19 -8.01 11.00 -0.51
C ASP A 19 -7.42 9.79 -1.25
N VAL A 20 -6.63 8.98 -0.53
CA VAL A 20 -6.00 7.77 -1.08
C VAL A 20 -7.00 6.62 -1.29
N TYR A 21 -8.17 6.67 -0.67
CA TYR A 21 -9.19 5.62 -0.75
C TYR A 21 -10.01 5.69 -2.05
N ARG A 22 -9.88 6.79 -2.80
CA ARG A 22 -10.48 6.93 -4.14
C ARG A 22 -9.67 6.25 -5.24
N PHE A 23 -8.45 5.84 -4.93
CA PHE A 23 -7.63 5.07 -5.86
C PHE A 23 -8.24 3.70 -6.13
N THR A 24 -8.10 3.25 -7.35
CA THR A 24 -8.29 1.85 -7.70
C THR A 24 -7.22 0.99 -7.03
N PRO A 25 -7.46 -0.32 -6.84
CA PRO A 25 -6.47 -1.25 -6.31
C PRO A 25 -5.10 -1.20 -7.04
N GLU A 26 -5.11 -1.01 -8.37
CA GLU A 26 -3.90 -0.87 -9.19
C GLU A 26 -3.15 0.43 -8.91
N GLU A 27 -3.88 1.54 -8.78
CA GLU A 27 -3.30 2.83 -8.42
C GLU A 27 -2.69 2.79 -7.01
N MET A 28 -3.39 2.17 -6.04
CA MET A 28 -2.86 1.97 -4.69
C MET A 28 -1.55 1.19 -4.73
N LEU A 29 -1.52 0.06 -5.45
CA LEU A 29 -0.31 -0.73 -5.64
C LEU A 29 0.83 0.09 -6.25
N SER A 30 0.56 0.88 -7.29
CA SER A 30 1.55 1.78 -7.88
C SER A 30 2.12 2.81 -6.87
N ARG A 31 1.33 3.24 -5.89
CA ARG A 31 1.83 4.11 -4.80
C ARG A 31 2.73 3.33 -3.85
N TYR A 32 2.33 2.14 -3.43
CA TYR A 32 3.16 1.28 -2.59
C TYR A 32 4.49 0.96 -3.24
N GLU A 33 4.50 0.59 -4.53
CA GLU A 33 5.73 0.32 -5.28
C GLU A 33 6.67 1.54 -5.29
N ARG A 34 6.15 2.72 -5.61
CA ARG A 34 6.96 3.96 -5.65
C ARG A 34 7.42 4.42 -4.26
N GLY A 35 6.57 4.23 -3.26
CA GLY A 35 6.82 4.62 -1.87
C GLY A 35 7.56 3.58 -1.05
N TRP A 36 7.84 2.38 -1.59
CA TRP A 36 8.39 1.24 -0.85
C TRP A 36 9.71 1.57 -0.15
N ARG A 37 10.53 2.46 -0.73
CA ARG A 37 11.77 2.94 -0.12
C ARG A 37 11.60 3.60 1.26
N TYR A 38 10.38 4.00 1.61
CA TYR A 38 10.04 4.62 2.89
C TYR A 38 9.40 3.63 3.88
N HIS A 39 9.30 2.35 3.52
CA HIS A 39 8.73 1.29 4.36
C HIS A 39 9.40 1.26 5.75
N ASP A 40 10.73 1.16 5.77
CA ASP A 40 11.51 1.11 7.02
C ASP A 40 11.47 2.44 7.80
N LEU A 41 11.22 3.56 7.11
CA LEU A 41 11.17 4.89 7.72
C LEU A 41 9.88 5.07 8.55
N PHE A 42 8.74 4.69 7.99
CA PHE A 42 7.45 4.86 8.65
C PHE A 42 7.13 3.72 9.61
N ASN A 43 7.60 2.50 9.32
CA ASN A 43 7.44 1.31 10.15
C ASN A 43 6.00 1.12 10.68
N ASN A 44 5.00 1.46 9.85
CA ASN A 44 3.58 1.46 10.18
C ASN A 44 2.74 0.59 9.23
N LEU A 45 3.39 -0.22 8.40
CA LEU A 45 2.75 -1.18 7.51
C LEU A 45 2.54 -2.51 8.26
N GLU A 46 1.37 -2.68 8.85
CA GLU A 46 1.01 -3.86 9.63
C GLU A 46 -0.49 -4.18 9.54
N GLY A 47 -0.89 -5.32 10.11
CA GLY A 47 -2.30 -5.71 10.22
C GLY A 47 -3.05 -5.75 8.89
N GLU A 48 -4.25 -5.16 8.87
CA GLU A 48 -5.15 -5.19 7.70
C GLU A 48 -4.52 -4.56 6.44
N GLU A 49 -3.70 -3.52 6.59
CA GLU A 49 -3.02 -2.88 5.46
C GLU A 49 -1.97 -3.81 4.85
N LEU A 50 -1.19 -4.49 5.69
CA LEU A 50 -0.20 -5.47 5.24
C LEU A 50 -0.86 -6.64 4.50
N ASP A 51 -1.95 -7.19 5.05
CA ASP A 51 -2.69 -8.27 4.40
C ASP A 51 -3.34 -7.81 3.09
N PHE A 52 -3.83 -6.59 3.04
CA PHE A 52 -4.34 -5.97 1.82
C PHE A 52 -3.24 -5.82 0.76
N LEU A 53 -2.06 -5.34 1.13
CA LEU A 53 -0.94 -5.18 0.21
C LEU A 53 -0.40 -6.53 -0.29
N LYS A 54 -0.31 -7.55 0.56
CA LYS A 54 0.04 -8.92 0.14
C LYS A 54 -0.92 -9.43 -0.94
N ASN A 55 -2.22 -9.27 -0.72
CA ASN A 55 -3.25 -9.66 -1.66
C ASN A 55 -3.17 -8.89 -2.99
N LEU A 56 -2.93 -7.58 -2.93
CA LEU A 56 -2.67 -6.74 -4.11
C LEU A 56 -1.45 -7.24 -4.89
N ALA A 57 -0.33 -7.43 -4.20
CA ALA A 57 0.94 -7.80 -4.82
C ALA A 57 0.86 -9.15 -5.51
N ILE A 58 0.20 -10.14 -4.90
CA ILE A 58 -0.07 -11.45 -5.52
C ILE A 58 -0.96 -11.30 -6.75
N ARG A 59 -2.09 -10.58 -6.63
CA ARG A 59 -3.07 -10.44 -7.72
C ARG A 59 -2.46 -9.80 -8.96
N TYR A 60 -1.65 -8.76 -8.77
CA TYR A 60 -1.05 -7.99 -9.86
C TYR A 60 0.37 -8.45 -10.20
N LYS A 61 0.86 -9.53 -9.57
CA LYS A 61 2.22 -10.05 -9.74
C LYS A 61 3.29 -8.97 -9.55
N SER A 62 3.08 -8.09 -8.57
CA SER A 62 4.02 -7.00 -8.25
C SER A 62 5.32 -7.54 -7.66
N TRP A 63 6.42 -6.82 -7.87
CA TRP A 63 7.71 -7.12 -7.23
C TRP A 63 7.67 -6.88 -5.71
N VAL A 64 6.72 -6.07 -5.21
CA VAL A 64 6.54 -5.83 -3.76
C VAL A 64 6.29 -7.14 -3.00
N GLN A 65 5.72 -8.16 -3.64
CA GLN A 65 5.53 -9.48 -3.03
C GLN A 65 6.83 -10.14 -2.55
N VAL A 66 7.96 -9.83 -3.21
CA VAL A 66 9.29 -10.39 -2.89
C VAL A 66 9.98 -9.56 -1.79
N ALA A 67 9.58 -8.31 -1.64
CA ALA A 67 10.17 -7.37 -0.70
C ALA A 67 9.42 -7.30 0.66
N LEU A 68 8.18 -7.80 0.70
CA LEU A 68 7.36 -8.00 1.91
C LEU A 68 7.87 -9.17 2.76
#